data_AF-A0A0K0EUB4-F1
#
_entry.id   AF-A0A0K0EUB4-F1
#
_cell.length_a   1.000
_cell.length_b   1.000
_cell.length_c   1.000
_cell.angle_alpha   90.00
_cell.angle_beta   90.00
_cell.angle_gamma   90.00
#
_symmetry.space_group_name_H-M   'P 1'
#
loop_
_entity.id
_entity.type
_entity.pdbx_description
1 polymer ?
#
loop_
_entity_poly.entity_id
_entity_poly.type
_entity_poly.pdbx_seq_one_letter_code
_entity_poly.pdbx_strand_id
1 'polypeptide(L)'
;MVNLIHVPATDFDPIGFEDDLCGYHWLTDVERLLKDQDGLSKVVFPHMDKTGRGACEKFNRGECDLGAQCPLRHINMNKSVVCKHWLRGLCKKGDQCEFLHEIDLEKMPECFFYSKFKACSNKECPFRHIDPDSKIKDCPWYDRGFCRHGPFCKHRHRRRVMCPYFLAGFCAQGKECKDAHPSFAIPSSDPKPKLFQPNYNPQSITCHNCQGKGHKATYCPLLNNPQGNSLKGVPVNLNTSISSTATNNSTASTGPQLGRTFQSHNHNFDKRSLSEVTCFKCGEKGHYANRCGKGSLAFLSHSRNNEGN
;
A
#
# COMPACT_ATOMS: atom_id res chain seq x y z
N MET A 1 8.65 6.34 69.84
CA MET A 1 7.34 7.01 69.91
C MET A 1 7.08 7.61 68.54
N VAL A 2 6.20 7.01 67.74
CA VAL A 2 5.80 7.58 66.45
C VAL A 2 4.28 7.60 66.43
N ASN A 3 3.72 8.81 66.28
CA ASN A 3 2.29 9.06 66.34
C ASN A 3 1.61 8.63 65.03
N LEU A 4 0.52 7.88 65.15
CA LEU A 4 -0.39 7.54 64.07
C LEU A 4 -1.48 8.61 63.96
N ILE A 5 -1.74 9.11 62.75
CA ILE A 5 -2.87 9.98 62.44
C ILE A 5 -3.94 9.11 61.77
N HIS A 6 -5.17 9.22 62.27
CA HIS A 6 -6.33 8.44 61.82
C HIS A 6 -7.15 9.24 60.80
N VAL A 7 -7.54 8.61 59.69
CA VAL A 7 -8.52 9.16 58.72
C VAL A 7 -9.59 8.10 58.46
N PRO A 8 -10.89 8.43 58.56
CA PRO A 8 -11.97 7.44 58.52
C PRO A 8 -12.44 7.12 57.09
N ALA A 9 -12.94 5.91 56.92
CA ALA A 9 -13.46 5.33 55.68
C ALA A 9 -14.99 5.47 55.55
N THR A 10 -15.45 5.73 54.33
CA THR A 10 -16.81 5.56 53.80
C THR A 10 -16.66 5.47 52.26
N ASP A 11 -17.34 4.67 51.45
CA ASP A 11 -18.33 3.60 51.60
C ASP A 11 -18.26 2.73 50.32
N PHE A 12 -18.81 1.52 50.42
CA PHE A 12 -18.87 0.38 49.51
C PHE A 12 -19.18 0.60 48.01
N ASP A 13 -18.56 -0.24 47.15
CA ASP A 13 -19.19 -0.87 45.97
C ASP A 13 -18.57 -2.27 45.71
N PRO A 14 -19.34 -3.32 45.34
CA PRO A 14 -18.91 -4.73 45.44
C PRO A 14 -18.41 -5.29 44.11
N ILE A 15 -17.12 -5.64 44.01
CA ILE A 15 -16.56 -6.43 42.91
C ILE A 15 -15.55 -7.43 43.48
N GLY A 16 -15.79 -8.73 43.25
CA GLY A 16 -14.76 -9.77 43.26
C GLY A 16 -14.37 -10.35 44.63
N PHE A 17 -14.92 -11.54 44.92
CA PHE A 17 -14.68 -12.37 46.11
C PHE A 17 -13.22 -12.86 46.31
N GLU A 18 -12.24 -12.34 45.57
CA GLU A 18 -10.80 -12.64 45.73
C GLU A 18 -9.94 -11.41 46.06
N ASP A 19 -10.50 -10.19 46.06
CA ASP A 19 -9.71 -8.95 46.28
C ASP A 19 -9.73 -8.45 47.74
N ASP A 20 -10.59 -9.00 48.61
CA ASP A 20 -10.80 -8.51 49.98
C ASP A 20 -9.78 -8.97 51.05
N LEU A 21 -8.68 -9.62 50.65
CA LEU A 21 -7.55 -9.91 51.55
C LEU A 21 -6.27 -9.13 51.24
N CYS A 22 -6.31 -8.23 50.25
CA CYS A 22 -5.12 -7.55 49.73
C CYS A 22 -5.24 -6.02 49.81
N GLY A 23 -5.64 -5.49 50.98
CA GLY A 23 -5.54 -4.06 51.30
C GLY A 23 -4.11 -3.54 51.48
N TYR A 24 -3.09 -4.32 51.11
CA TYR A 24 -1.68 -3.94 51.12
C TYR A 24 -1.12 -4.10 49.72
N HIS A 25 -0.86 -2.99 49.05
CA HIS A 25 -0.05 -2.93 47.83
C HIS A 25 1.43 -3.19 48.20
N TRP A 26 1.75 -4.42 48.62
CA TRP A 26 3.12 -4.88 48.71
C TRP A 26 3.53 -5.34 47.31
N LEU A 27 3.90 -4.39 46.46
CA LEU A 27 4.63 -4.75 45.25
C LEU A 27 5.86 -5.54 45.70
N THR A 28 6.05 -6.73 45.14
CA THR A 28 7.30 -7.46 45.37
C THR A 28 8.48 -6.60 44.92
N ASP A 29 9.65 -6.82 45.51
CA ASP A 29 10.87 -6.15 45.04
C ASP A 29 11.10 -6.37 43.55
N VAL A 30 10.72 -7.53 43.02
CA VAL A 30 10.80 -7.86 41.58
C VAL A 30 9.86 -6.97 40.76
N GLU A 31 8.59 -6.86 41.13
CA GLU A 31 7.62 -6.03 40.40
C GLU A 31 7.97 -4.55 40.43
N ARG A 32 8.45 -4.06 41.58
CA ARG A 32 8.95 -2.68 41.71
C ARG A 32 10.12 -2.43 40.76
N LEU A 33 11.15 -3.29 40.77
CA LEU A 33 12.31 -3.15 39.89
C LEU A 33 11.95 -3.25 38.39
N LEU A 34 10.99 -4.11 38.02
CA LEU A 34 10.51 -4.21 36.64
C LEU A 34 9.76 -2.95 36.18
N LYS A 35 8.91 -2.39 37.05
CA LYS A 35 8.13 -1.18 36.77
C LYS A 35 9.01 0.07 36.70
N ASP A 36 9.95 0.19 37.64
CA ASP A 36 10.91 1.30 37.67
C ASP A 36 12.00 1.14 36.60
N GLN A 37 12.09 -0.05 35.98
CA GLN A 37 13.09 -0.39 34.97
C GLN A 37 14.51 -0.12 35.50
N ASP A 38 14.76 -0.58 36.73
CA ASP A 38 16.03 -0.45 37.41
C ASP A 38 16.98 -1.60 37.03
N GLY A 39 18.28 -1.32 37.03
CA GLY A 39 19.32 -2.31 36.66
C GLY A 39 19.44 -2.57 35.16
N LEU A 40 18.75 -1.82 34.30
CA LEU A 40 18.89 -1.91 32.85
C LEU A 40 20.24 -1.37 32.37
N SER A 41 21.15 -2.28 32.00
CA SER A 41 22.37 -1.90 31.29
C SER A 41 22.11 -1.66 29.80
N LYS A 42 22.84 -0.71 29.22
CA LYS A 42 22.81 -0.41 27.78
C LYS A 42 23.23 -1.66 26.98
N VAL A 43 22.56 -1.93 25.87
CA VAL A 43 23.02 -2.98 24.96
C VAL A 43 24.36 -2.61 24.34
N VAL A 44 25.24 -3.61 24.21
CA VAL A 44 26.61 -3.43 23.70
C VAL A 44 26.62 -2.89 22.27
N PHE A 45 25.71 -3.39 21.43
CA PHE A 45 25.60 -2.99 20.04
C PHE A 45 24.30 -2.20 19.80
N PRO A 46 24.39 -0.98 19.25
CA PRO A 46 23.21 -0.23 18.81
C PRO A 46 22.38 -1.03 17.80
N HIS A 47 21.06 -0.84 17.81
CA HIS A 47 20.13 -1.40 16.83
C HIS A 47 19.99 -2.93 16.80
N MET A 48 20.42 -3.63 17.87
CA MET A 48 20.06 -5.04 18.03
C MET A 48 18.54 -5.24 18.04
N ASP A 49 18.10 -6.39 17.53
CA ASP A 49 16.71 -6.81 17.61
C ASP A 49 16.36 -7.15 19.06
N LYS A 50 15.40 -6.43 19.61
CA LYS A 50 14.94 -6.61 20.99
C LYS A 50 13.69 -7.49 21.05
N THR A 51 13.49 -8.33 20.03
CA THR A 51 12.34 -9.25 19.96
C THR A 51 12.35 -10.18 21.17
N GLY A 52 11.23 -10.28 21.89
CA GLY A 52 11.12 -11.06 23.12
C GLY A 52 11.50 -10.29 24.40
N ARG A 53 12.02 -9.07 24.31
CA ARG A 53 12.20 -8.18 25.47
C ARG A 53 10.90 -7.44 25.79
N GLY A 54 10.73 -7.05 27.05
CA GLY A 54 9.59 -6.23 27.48
C GLY A 54 9.52 -4.89 26.74
N ALA A 55 8.32 -4.29 26.71
CA ALA A 55 8.13 -2.93 26.21
C ALA A 55 8.75 -1.91 27.18
N CYS A 56 9.37 -0.87 26.65
CA CYS A 56 9.93 0.18 27.47
C CYS A 56 8.84 1.17 27.90
N GLU A 57 8.42 1.12 29.16
CA GLU A 57 7.44 2.06 29.72
C GLU A 57 7.95 3.50 29.76
N LYS A 58 9.21 3.73 30.16
CA LYS A 58 9.82 5.08 30.12
C LYS A 58 9.80 5.67 28.72
N PHE A 59 9.99 4.86 27.68
CA PHE A 59 9.90 5.35 26.30
C PHE A 59 8.47 5.70 25.90
N ASN A 60 7.49 4.92 26.34
CA ASN A 60 6.08 5.21 26.10
C ASN A 60 5.64 6.53 26.77
N ARG A 61 6.27 6.90 27.90
CA ARG A 61 6.09 8.20 28.58
C ARG A 61 6.96 9.34 28.02
N GLY A 62 7.95 9.05 27.19
CA GLY A 62 8.88 10.04 26.63
C GLY A 62 10.10 10.35 27.53
N GLU A 63 10.36 9.55 28.55
CA GLU A 63 11.40 9.75 29.58
C GLU A 63 12.61 8.79 29.42
N CYS A 64 12.70 8.07 28.29
CA CYS A 64 13.78 7.10 28.08
C CYS A 64 15.05 7.73 27.49
N ASP A 65 16.09 7.87 28.32
CA ASP A 65 17.39 8.42 27.92
C ASP A 65 18.29 7.44 27.15
N LEU A 66 17.95 6.14 27.16
CA LEU A 66 18.78 5.08 26.57
C LEU A 66 18.65 4.99 25.04
N GLY A 67 17.61 5.60 24.45
CA GLY A 67 17.40 5.67 23.01
C GLY A 67 17.54 4.30 22.31
N ALA A 68 18.34 4.24 21.24
CA ALA A 68 18.55 3.00 20.47
C ALA A 68 19.32 1.90 21.24
N GLN A 69 20.01 2.27 22.33
CA GLN A 69 20.75 1.35 23.22
C GLN A 69 19.89 0.88 24.41
N CYS A 70 18.62 1.27 24.49
CA CYS A 70 17.70 0.72 25.49
C CYS A 70 17.60 -0.80 25.29
N PRO A 71 17.76 -1.63 26.34
CA PRO A 71 17.60 -3.08 26.26
C PRO A 71 16.15 -3.54 26.11
N LEU A 72 15.18 -2.64 26.32
CA LEU A 72 13.75 -2.89 26.15
C LEU A 72 13.25 -2.36 24.80
N ARG A 73 12.12 -2.88 24.35
CA ARG A 73 11.53 -2.54 23.05
C ARG A 73 10.89 -1.16 23.07
N HIS A 74 11.19 -0.37 22.06
CA HIS A 74 10.52 0.91 21.81
C HIS A 74 9.38 0.71 20.79
N ILE A 75 8.14 0.88 21.25
CA ILE A 75 6.95 0.66 20.42
C ILE A 75 6.47 2.00 19.84
N ASN A 76 6.69 2.22 18.55
CA ASN A 76 6.08 3.35 17.85
C ASN A 76 4.61 3.06 17.52
N MET A 77 3.68 3.90 17.97
CA MET A 77 2.22 3.70 17.78
C MET A 77 1.74 3.87 16.32
N ASN A 78 2.57 4.37 15.41
CA ASN A 78 2.14 4.76 14.06
C ASN A 78 2.18 3.60 13.04
N LYS A 79 2.23 2.33 13.50
CA LYS A 79 2.40 1.16 12.62
C LYS A 79 1.05 0.47 12.38
N SER A 80 0.62 0.39 11.13
CA SER A 80 -0.72 -0.05 10.75
C SER A 80 -0.82 -1.50 10.28
N VAL A 81 0.29 -2.13 9.86
CA VAL A 81 0.30 -3.49 9.28
C VAL A 81 1.34 -4.36 9.97
N VAL A 82 0.97 -5.60 10.28
CA VAL A 82 1.87 -6.59 10.91
C VAL A 82 3.02 -6.97 9.97
N CYS A 83 4.23 -7.03 10.53
CA CYS A 83 5.45 -7.38 9.81
C CYS A 83 5.50 -8.86 9.46
N LYS A 84 5.44 -9.18 8.16
CA LYS A 84 5.55 -10.57 7.68
C LYS A 84 6.86 -11.28 8.05
N HIS A 85 7.95 -10.53 8.21
CA HIS A 85 9.27 -11.10 8.52
C HIS A 85 9.43 -11.39 10.01
N TRP A 86 8.79 -10.58 10.85
CA TRP A 86 8.79 -10.77 12.31
C TRP A 86 7.98 -11.98 12.71
N LEU A 87 6.85 -12.26 12.04
CA LEU A 87 6.09 -13.50 12.23
C LEU A 87 6.92 -14.77 12.03
N ARG A 88 8.05 -14.68 11.30
CA ARG A 88 8.98 -15.78 11.05
C ARG A 88 10.27 -15.70 11.90
N GLY A 89 10.40 -14.70 12.77
CA GLY A 89 11.63 -14.44 13.54
C GLY A 89 12.82 -13.93 12.71
N LEU A 90 12.59 -13.45 11.48
CA LEU A 90 13.67 -13.07 10.54
C LEU A 90 13.80 -11.54 10.37
N CYS A 91 13.13 -10.74 11.20
CA CYS A 91 13.17 -9.29 11.06
C CYS A 91 14.46 -8.69 11.63
N LYS A 92 15.37 -8.28 10.74
CA LYS A 92 16.62 -7.61 11.11
C LYS A 92 16.47 -6.15 11.54
N LYS A 93 15.31 -5.54 11.28
CA LYS A 93 15.06 -4.12 11.56
C LYS A 93 14.67 -3.83 13.02
N GLY A 94 14.42 -4.88 13.82
CA GLY A 94 14.08 -4.74 15.24
C GLY A 94 12.98 -3.70 15.46
N ASP A 95 13.22 -2.77 16.38
CA ASP A 95 12.27 -1.70 16.72
C ASP A 95 12.12 -0.62 15.64
N GLN A 96 13.09 -0.52 14.73
CA GLN A 96 13.04 0.42 13.59
C GLN A 96 12.26 -0.13 12.40
N CYS A 97 11.61 -1.29 12.56
CA CYS A 97 10.75 -1.80 11.53
C CYS A 97 9.54 -0.88 11.34
N GLU A 98 9.28 -0.49 10.09
CA GLU A 98 8.09 0.27 9.69
C GLU A 98 6.78 -0.51 9.93
N PHE A 99 6.88 -1.83 10.05
CA PHE A 99 5.75 -2.73 10.26
C PHE A 99 5.61 -3.13 11.74
N LEU A 100 4.38 -3.42 12.15
CA LEU A 100 4.02 -3.77 13.52
C LEU A 100 4.63 -5.13 13.92
N HIS A 101 5.27 -5.18 15.08
CA HIS A 101 5.82 -6.39 15.70
C HIS A 101 4.92 -6.82 16.86
N GLU A 102 3.67 -7.10 16.52
CA GLU A 102 2.59 -7.56 17.38
C GLU A 102 1.64 -8.39 16.52
N ILE A 103 1.06 -9.46 17.08
CA ILE A 103 0.08 -10.28 16.37
C ILE A 103 -1.28 -9.62 16.54
N ASP A 104 -1.67 -8.83 15.55
CA ASP A 104 -3.01 -8.28 15.42
C ASP A 104 -3.64 -8.83 14.12
N LEU A 105 -4.68 -9.65 14.26
CA LEU A 105 -5.35 -10.32 13.13
C LEU A 105 -6.06 -9.32 12.20
N GLU A 106 -6.51 -8.18 12.72
CA GLU A 106 -7.20 -7.16 11.93
C GLU A 106 -6.21 -6.39 11.05
N LYS A 107 -5.00 -6.16 11.58
CA LYS A 107 -3.89 -5.47 10.91
C LYS A 107 -2.98 -6.42 10.13
N MET A 108 -3.35 -7.69 10.01
CA MET A 108 -2.57 -8.65 9.24
C MET A 108 -2.63 -8.31 7.73
N PRO A 109 -1.52 -8.37 6.98
CA PRO A 109 -1.55 -8.15 5.55
C PRO A 109 -2.46 -9.14 4.80
N GLU A 110 -2.90 -8.71 3.62
CA GLU A 110 -3.72 -9.53 2.72
C GLU A 110 -2.96 -10.80 2.28
N CYS A 111 -3.66 -11.93 2.23
CA CYS A 111 -3.10 -13.18 1.74
C CYS A 111 -2.82 -13.08 0.23
N PHE A 112 -1.56 -13.21 -0.16
CA PHE A 112 -1.16 -13.15 -1.56
C PHE A 112 -1.84 -14.23 -2.42
N PHE A 113 -1.92 -15.47 -1.93
CA PHE A 113 -2.52 -16.57 -2.68
C PHE A 113 -4.01 -16.38 -2.89
N TYR A 114 -4.73 -15.95 -1.85
CA TYR A 114 -6.16 -15.70 -1.95
C TYR A 114 -6.48 -14.47 -2.81
N SER A 115 -5.71 -13.38 -2.66
CA SER A 115 -5.87 -12.17 -3.48
C SER A 115 -5.67 -12.45 -4.98
N LYS A 116 -4.69 -13.29 -5.33
CA LYS A 116 -4.35 -13.58 -6.73
C LYS A 116 -5.14 -14.74 -7.35
N PHE A 117 -5.32 -15.83 -6.60
CA PHE A 117 -5.87 -17.09 -7.12
C PHE A 117 -7.25 -17.43 -6.55
N LYS A 118 -7.82 -16.58 -5.68
CA LYS A 118 -9.10 -16.82 -4.98
C LYS A 118 -9.15 -18.10 -4.16
N ALA A 119 -7.99 -18.73 -3.94
CA ALA A 119 -7.85 -19.97 -3.21
C ALA A 119 -6.59 -19.88 -2.33
N CYS A 120 -6.73 -20.25 -1.06
CA CYS A 120 -5.60 -20.44 -0.16
C CYS A 120 -5.47 -21.92 0.16
N SER A 121 -4.24 -22.44 0.12
CA SER A 121 -3.97 -23.84 0.44
C SER A 121 -4.12 -24.15 1.93
N ASN A 122 -3.91 -23.16 2.79
CA ASN A 122 -3.94 -23.32 4.24
C ASN A 122 -5.33 -22.92 4.78
N LYS A 123 -5.93 -23.80 5.58
CA LYS A 123 -7.24 -23.54 6.22
C LYS A 123 -7.11 -22.49 7.32
N GLU A 124 -6.10 -22.63 8.17
CA GLU A 124 -5.75 -21.66 9.21
C GLU A 124 -4.71 -20.65 8.68
N CYS A 125 -5.06 -19.90 7.64
CA CYS A 125 -4.18 -18.87 7.09
C CYS A 125 -4.20 -17.64 8.01
N PRO A 126 -3.07 -17.20 8.60
CA PRO A 126 -3.06 -16.01 9.45
C PRO A 126 -3.41 -14.74 8.67
N PHE A 127 -3.11 -14.70 7.36
CA PHE A 127 -3.31 -13.56 6.49
C PHE A 127 -4.78 -13.34 6.11
N ARG A 128 -5.16 -12.08 5.92
CA ARG A 128 -6.56 -11.73 5.62
C ARG A 128 -6.97 -12.20 4.23
N HIS A 129 -8.05 -12.97 4.17
CA HIS A 129 -8.73 -13.36 2.93
C HIS A 129 -9.77 -12.29 2.56
N ILE A 130 -9.40 -11.38 1.65
CA ILE A 130 -10.31 -10.37 1.10
C ILE A 130 -10.54 -10.69 -0.37
N ASP A 131 -11.82 -10.80 -0.75
CA ASP A 131 -12.18 -10.96 -2.15
C ASP A 131 -11.81 -9.71 -2.97
N PRO A 132 -10.96 -9.79 -4.01
CA PRO A 132 -10.66 -8.64 -4.86
C PRO A 132 -11.91 -7.99 -5.48
N ASP A 133 -12.98 -8.73 -5.75
CA ASP A 133 -14.25 -8.19 -6.27
C ASP A 133 -15.02 -7.34 -5.26
N SER A 134 -14.82 -7.58 -3.95
CA SER A 134 -15.42 -6.75 -2.91
C SER A 134 -14.71 -5.40 -2.80
N LYS A 135 -13.43 -5.33 -3.20
CA LYS A 135 -12.61 -4.11 -3.25
C LYS A 135 -12.95 -3.21 -4.44
N ILE A 136 -13.54 -3.76 -5.50
CA ILE A 136 -14.02 -2.96 -6.64
C ILE A 136 -15.23 -2.16 -6.17
N LYS A 137 -15.09 -0.83 -6.14
CA LYS A 137 -16.19 0.09 -5.82
C LYS A 137 -17.34 -0.09 -6.80
N ASP A 138 -18.57 0.03 -6.29
CA ASP A 138 -19.77 0.06 -7.13
C ASP A 138 -19.70 1.26 -8.09
N CYS A 139 -20.20 1.07 -9.31
CA CYS A 139 -20.15 2.07 -10.35
C CYS A 139 -21.17 3.17 -10.09
N PRO A 140 -20.76 4.44 -9.85
CA PRO A 140 -21.69 5.52 -9.58
C PRO A 140 -22.60 5.87 -10.78
N TRP A 141 -22.23 5.47 -12.00
CA TRP A 141 -23.07 5.65 -13.19
C TRP A 141 -24.11 4.53 -13.32
N TYR A 142 -23.75 3.30 -12.98
CA TYR A 142 -24.68 2.18 -13.02
C TYR A 142 -25.72 2.25 -11.91
N ASP A 143 -25.34 2.71 -10.71
CA ASP A 143 -26.27 2.94 -9.60
C ASP A 143 -27.31 4.03 -9.93
N ARG A 144 -27.02 4.90 -10.92
CA ARG A 144 -27.98 5.88 -11.47
C ARG A 144 -28.84 5.32 -12.62
N GLY A 145 -28.69 4.04 -12.96
CA GLY A 145 -29.48 3.34 -13.94
C GLY A 145 -28.72 2.98 -15.22
N PHE A 146 -27.75 3.79 -15.66
CA PHE A 146 -27.02 3.52 -16.91
C PHE A 146 -25.54 3.87 -16.83
N CYS A 147 -24.69 2.88 -17.09
CA CYS A 147 -23.25 3.08 -17.28
C CYS A 147 -22.87 2.92 -18.76
N ARG A 148 -22.26 3.97 -19.31
CA ARG A 148 -21.76 4.00 -20.71
C ARG A 148 -20.74 2.90 -21.04
N HIS A 149 -20.03 2.38 -20.04
CA HIS A 149 -19.06 1.31 -20.24
C HIS A 149 -19.69 -0.09 -20.30
N GLY A 150 -20.98 -0.19 -19.99
CA GLY A 150 -21.72 -1.46 -20.06
C GLY A 150 -21.02 -2.59 -19.27
N PRO A 151 -20.99 -3.84 -19.78
CA PRO A 151 -20.36 -4.96 -19.09
C PRO A 151 -18.84 -4.83 -18.95
N PHE A 152 -18.20 -3.90 -19.68
CA PHE A 152 -16.76 -3.65 -19.63
C PHE A 152 -16.38 -2.54 -18.64
N CYS A 153 -17.29 -2.13 -17.76
CA CYS A 153 -16.96 -1.13 -16.75
C CYS A 153 -15.93 -1.68 -15.75
N LYS A 154 -14.93 -0.85 -15.43
CA LYS A 154 -13.95 -1.15 -14.37
C LYS A 154 -14.59 -1.21 -12.98
N HIS A 155 -15.67 -0.47 -12.77
CA HIS A 155 -16.40 -0.46 -11.50
C HIS A 155 -17.49 -1.53 -11.52
N ARG A 156 -17.82 -2.06 -10.34
CA ARG A 156 -18.77 -3.16 -10.21
C ARG A 156 -20.18 -2.66 -10.54
N HIS A 157 -20.88 -3.37 -11.42
CA HIS A 157 -22.29 -3.12 -11.72
C HIS A 157 -23.16 -4.03 -10.86
N ARG A 158 -23.74 -3.49 -9.79
CA ARG A 158 -24.68 -4.21 -8.93
C ARG A 158 -26.10 -3.95 -9.40
N ARG A 159 -26.79 -4.96 -9.93
CA ARG A 159 -28.23 -4.84 -10.23
C ARG A 159 -29.00 -4.75 -8.92
N ARG A 160 -29.81 -3.70 -8.77
CA ARG A 160 -30.73 -3.55 -7.65
C ARG A 160 -32.16 -3.46 -8.19
N VAL A 161 -33.13 -4.02 -7.46
CA VAL A 161 -34.56 -3.88 -7.77
C VAL A 161 -34.99 -2.48 -7.35
N MET A 162 -35.58 -1.72 -8.27
CA MET A 162 -36.03 -0.34 -8.02
C MET A 162 -37.32 -0.37 -7.23
N CYS A 163 -37.46 0.54 -6.25
CA CYS A 163 -38.71 0.65 -5.49
C CYS A 163 -39.84 1.13 -6.43
N PRO A 164 -40.95 0.37 -6.56
CA PRO A 164 -42.07 0.78 -7.41
C PRO A 164 -42.70 2.10 -6.94
N TYR A 165 -42.83 2.29 -5.62
CA TYR A 165 -43.43 3.50 -5.03
C TYR A 165 -42.54 4.73 -5.21
N PHE A 166 -41.22 4.57 -5.08
CA PHE A 166 -40.28 5.66 -5.37
C PHE A 166 -40.28 6.04 -6.85
N LEU A 167 -40.38 5.06 -7.74
CA LEU A 167 -40.51 5.32 -9.17
C LEU A 167 -41.83 6.04 -9.50
N ALA A 168 -42.91 5.75 -8.75
CA ALA A 168 -44.18 6.47 -8.82
C ALA A 168 -44.13 7.88 -8.19
N GLY A 169 -42.98 8.28 -7.60
CA GLY A 169 -42.71 9.63 -7.11
C GLY A 169 -42.63 9.75 -5.59
N PHE A 170 -43.17 8.79 -4.83
CA PHE A 170 -43.15 8.84 -3.37
C PHE A 170 -43.11 7.45 -2.74
N CYS A 171 -42.07 7.19 -1.95
CA CYS A 171 -41.99 6.01 -1.10
C CYS A 171 -42.01 6.45 0.38
N ALA A 172 -43.00 5.97 1.13
CA ALA A 172 -43.16 6.30 2.55
C ALA A 172 -41.97 5.86 3.43
N GLN A 173 -41.18 4.88 2.97
CA GLN A 173 -40.00 4.38 3.68
C GLN A 173 -38.76 5.24 3.46
N GLY A 174 -38.79 6.24 2.56
CA GLY A 174 -37.69 7.17 2.36
C GLY A 174 -36.36 6.49 2.02
N LYS A 175 -35.25 6.92 2.64
CA LYS A 175 -33.91 6.37 2.37
C LYS A 175 -33.69 4.96 2.94
N GLU A 176 -34.55 4.54 3.87
CA GLU A 176 -34.48 3.24 4.56
C GLU A 176 -35.31 2.16 3.84
N CYS A 177 -35.84 2.45 2.64
CA CYS A 177 -36.58 1.46 1.86
C CYS A 177 -35.69 0.27 1.49
N LYS A 178 -36.27 -0.94 1.54
CA LYS A 178 -35.60 -2.19 1.14
C LYS A 178 -35.21 -2.19 -0.34
N ASP A 179 -36.02 -1.53 -1.17
CA ASP A 179 -35.83 -1.44 -2.61
C ASP A 179 -34.99 -0.20 -2.98
N ALA A 180 -34.32 -0.24 -4.13
CA ALA A 180 -33.36 0.79 -4.51
C ALA A 180 -34.04 2.12 -4.86
N HIS A 181 -33.56 3.20 -4.24
CA HIS A 181 -33.88 4.58 -4.57
C HIS A 181 -32.67 5.23 -5.26
N PRO A 182 -32.70 5.42 -6.59
CA PRO A 182 -31.63 6.10 -7.31
C PRO A 182 -31.46 7.53 -6.82
N SER A 183 -30.22 7.90 -6.52
CA SER A 183 -29.88 9.30 -6.29
C SER A 183 -29.41 9.94 -7.59
N PHE A 184 -30.14 10.95 -8.07
CA PHE A 184 -29.75 11.73 -9.25
C PHE A 184 -28.67 12.78 -8.95
N ALA A 185 -28.28 12.95 -7.67
CA ALA A 185 -27.23 13.86 -7.28
C ALA A 185 -25.90 13.45 -7.95
N ILE A 186 -25.23 14.42 -8.57
CA ILE A 186 -23.93 14.20 -9.20
C ILE A 186 -22.92 14.04 -8.06
N PRO A 187 -22.22 12.90 -7.93
CA PRO A 187 -21.13 12.80 -6.96
C PRO A 187 -20.08 13.86 -7.31
N SER A 188 -19.57 14.56 -6.29
CA SER A 188 -18.43 15.46 -6.45
C SER A 188 -17.35 14.74 -7.24
N SER A 189 -16.83 15.37 -8.30
CA SER A 189 -15.76 14.81 -9.12
C SER A 189 -14.63 14.34 -8.19
N ASP A 190 -14.17 13.10 -8.37
CA ASP A 190 -12.93 12.63 -7.74
C ASP A 190 -11.85 13.72 -7.86
N PRO A 191 -11.00 13.92 -6.83
CA PRO A 191 -9.87 14.83 -6.95
C PRO A 191 -9.10 14.42 -8.20
N LYS A 192 -8.97 15.39 -9.13
CA LYS A 192 -8.45 15.22 -10.49
C LYS A 192 -7.37 14.13 -10.52
N PRO A 193 -7.49 13.09 -11.36
CA PRO A 193 -6.39 12.16 -11.55
C PRO A 193 -5.15 12.99 -11.89
N LYS A 194 -4.00 12.66 -11.29
CA LYS A 194 -2.70 13.34 -11.45
C LYS A 194 -2.23 13.32 -12.91
N LEU A 195 -2.89 14.08 -13.79
CA LEU A 195 -2.65 14.19 -15.23
C LEU A 195 -1.40 15.01 -15.56
N PHE A 196 -0.64 15.42 -14.55
CA PHE A 196 0.64 16.12 -14.69
C PHE A 196 1.81 15.25 -14.20
N GLN A 197 1.86 13.98 -14.60
CA GLN A 197 3.13 13.25 -14.59
C GLN A 197 3.80 13.47 -15.96
N PRO A 198 5.07 13.91 -16.03
CA PRO A 198 5.76 14.23 -17.29
C PRO A 198 5.97 13.04 -18.26
N ASN A 199 5.47 11.85 -17.93
CA ASN A 199 5.75 10.60 -18.63
C ASN A 199 4.47 9.84 -19.05
N TYR A 200 3.32 10.53 -19.14
CA TYR A 200 2.06 9.92 -19.55
C TYR A 200 2.00 9.79 -21.08
N ASN A 201 2.18 8.58 -21.61
CA ASN A 201 2.04 8.31 -23.05
C ASN A 201 0.56 8.15 -23.44
N PRO A 202 -0.04 9.08 -24.20
CA PRO A 202 -1.44 9.01 -24.64
C PRO A 202 -1.71 7.86 -25.61
N GLN A 203 -0.69 7.22 -26.19
CA GLN A 203 -0.87 6.05 -27.07
C GLN A 203 -1.22 4.76 -26.29
N SER A 204 -1.08 4.76 -24.96
CA SER A 204 -1.39 3.60 -24.11
C SER A 204 -2.88 3.48 -23.74
N ILE A 205 -3.68 4.52 -23.99
CA ILE A 205 -5.12 4.49 -23.70
C ILE A 205 -5.91 4.03 -24.92
N THR A 206 -6.53 2.87 -24.80
CA THR A 206 -7.43 2.32 -25.81
C THR A 206 -8.87 2.70 -25.45
N CYS A 207 -9.59 3.30 -26.40
CA CYS A 207 -10.97 3.65 -26.26
C CYS A 207 -11.85 2.39 -26.22
N HIS A 208 -12.65 2.20 -25.17
CA HIS A 208 -13.55 1.06 -25.09
C HIS A 208 -14.77 1.12 -26.02
N ASN A 209 -15.06 2.28 -26.63
CA ASN A 209 -16.20 2.45 -27.54
C ASN A 209 -15.87 2.10 -29.00
N CYS A 210 -14.66 2.41 -29.46
CA CYS A 210 -14.22 2.15 -30.85
C CYS A 210 -12.95 1.32 -30.96
N GLN A 211 -12.40 0.85 -29.83
CA GLN A 211 -11.10 0.18 -29.72
C GLN A 211 -9.89 0.96 -30.29
N GLY A 212 -10.07 2.22 -30.69
CA GLY A 212 -8.99 3.09 -31.16
C GLY A 212 -8.08 3.56 -30.03
N LYS A 213 -6.78 3.65 -30.29
CA LYS A 213 -5.78 4.16 -29.33
C LYS A 213 -5.77 5.69 -29.33
N GLY A 214 -5.34 6.33 -28.24
CA GLY A 214 -5.12 7.78 -28.18
C GLY A 214 -6.23 8.61 -27.55
N HIS A 215 -7.37 8.04 -27.16
CA HIS A 215 -8.47 8.79 -26.56
C HIS A 215 -9.29 7.96 -25.55
N LYS A 216 -9.96 8.64 -24.62
CA LYS A 216 -10.92 8.03 -23.68
C LYS A 216 -12.28 7.84 -24.35
N ALA A 217 -13.03 6.83 -23.93
CA ALA A 217 -14.39 6.58 -24.44
C ALA A 217 -15.35 7.78 -24.29
N THR A 218 -15.11 8.68 -23.32
CA THR A 218 -15.87 9.93 -23.15
C THR A 218 -15.68 10.95 -24.28
N TYR A 219 -14.57 10.88 -25.00
CA TYR A 219 -14.21 11.77 -26.10
C TYR A 219 -14.01 10.97 -27.38
N CYS A 220 -14.77 9.88 -27.53
CA CYS A 220 -14.66 9.04 -28.70
C CYS A 220 -15.35 9.72 -29.90
N PRO A 221 -14.64 9.90 -31.03
CA PRO A 221 -15.20 10.56 -32.21
C PRO A 221 -16.31 9.72 -32.88
N LEU A 222 -16.46 8.46 -32.48
CA LEU A 222 -17.50 7.54 -32.98
C LEU A 222 -18.66 7.35 -31.99
N LEU A 223 -18.82 8.21 -30.98
CA LEU A 223 -20.02 8.19 -30.15
C LEU A 223 -21.22 8.59 -31.02
N ASN A 224 -22.02 7.59 -31.41
CA ASN A 224 -23.26 7.78 -32.12
C ASN A 224 -24.24 8.48 -31.16
N ASN A 225 -24.47 9.76 -31.40
CA ASN A 225 -25.42 10.58 -30.66
C ASN A 225 -26.85 10.23 -31.14
N PRO A 226 -27.74 9.63 -30.33
CA PRO A 226 -29.09 9.32 -30.78
C PRO A 226 -30.04 10.52 -30.72
N GLN A 227 -29.57 11.74 -30.43
CA GLN A 227 -30.43 12.93 -30.44
C GLN A 227 -29.74 14.06 -31.18
N GLY A 228 -30.24 14.35 -32.38
CA GLY A 228 -29.85 15.51 -33.15
C GLY A 228 -30.07 16.78 -32.32
N ASN A 229 -28.97 17.32 -31.80
CA ASN A 229 -28.87 18.75 -31.56
C ASN A 229 -27.40 19.17 -31.67
N SER A 230 -27.14 19.95 -32.71
CA SER A 230 -25.84 20.51 -33.03
C SER A 230 -25.51 21.61 -32.01
N LEU A 231 -24.81 21.26 -30.93
CA LEU A 231 -24.12 22.25 -30.11
C LEU A 231 -22.73 22.43 -30.70
N LYS A 232 -22.61 23.49 -31.50
CA LYS A 232 -21.36 24.02 -32.04
C LYS A 232 -20.31 24.06 -30.93
N GLY A 233 -19.16 23.45 -31.19
CA GLY A 233 -17.97 23.61 -30.36
C GLY A 233 -17.63 25.09 -30.24
N VAL A 234 -17.45 25.56 -29.02
CA VAL A 234 -16.79 26.82 -28.74
C VAL A 234 -15.31 26.65 -29.14
N PRO A 235 -14.78 27.43 -30.10
CA PRO A 235 -13.36 27.42 -30.39
C PRO A 235 -12.63 28.19 -29.29
N VAL A 236 -11.75 27.52 -28.53
CA VAL A 236 -10.73 28.22 -27.75
C VAL A 236 -9.66 28.67 -28.76
N ASN A 237 -9.80 29.93 -29.18
CA ASN A 237 -8.89 30.60 -30.09
C ASN A 237 -7.63 30.99 -29.30
N LEU A 238 -6.52 30.29 -29.56
CA LEU A 238 -5.21 30.64 -29.01
C LEU A 238 -4.54 31.61 -30.00
N ASN A 239 -4.80 32.90 -29.86
CA ASN A 239 -4.08 33.95 -30.59
C ASN A 239 -3.78 35.12 -29.64
N THR A 240 -2.50 35.24 -29.27
CA THR A 240 -1.93 36.50 -28.82
C THR A 240 -0.58 36.64 -29.51
N SER A 241 -0.62 37.29 -30.67
CA SER A 241 0.54 37.86 -31.34
C SER A 241 0.82 39.25 -30.74
N ILE A 242 1.98 39.40 -30.12
CA ILE A 242 2.63 40.69 -29.96
C ILE A 242 3.99 40.58 -30.66
N SER A 243 4.07 41.21 -31.83
CA SER A 243 5.28 41.64 -32.54
C SER A 243 6.11 42.56 -31.61
N SER A 244 7.42 42.72 -31.66
CA SER A 244 8.44 42.55 -32.70
C SER A 244 9.75 43.05 -32.07
N THR A 245 10.89 42.40 -32.31
CA THR A 245 12.09 43.00 -32.94
C THR A 245 13.24 41.99 -32.91
N ALA A 246 13.91 41.90 -34.06
CA ALA A 246 15.08 41.09 -34.30
C ALA A 246 16.34 41.85 -33.93
N THR A 247 17.31 41.17 -33.30
CA THR A 247 18.74 41.43 -33.51
C THR A 247 19.52 40.13 -33.31
N ASN A 248 20.25 39.73 -34.34
CA ASN A 248 21.31 38.73 -34.27
C ASN A 248 22.45 39.29 -33.41
N ASN A 249 23.11 38.44 -32.60
CA ASN A 249 24.56 38.43 -32.48
C ASN A 249 25.07 37.20 -31.74
N SER A 250 26.01 36.52 -32.39
CA SER A 250 26.91 35.52 -31.83
C SER A 250 27.87 36.18 -30.85
N THR A 251 28.13 35.58 -29.69
CA THR A 251 29.42 35.66 -28.98
C THR A 251 29.49 34.59 -27.90
N ALA A 252 30.63 33.91 -27.86
CA ALA A 252 30.99 32.89 -26.89
C ALA A 252 31.51 33.52 -25.58
N SER A 253 31.26 32.88 -24.43
CA SER A 253 32.25 32.66 -23.35
C SER A 253 31.63 32.07 -22.06
N THR A 254 32.18 30.91 -21.68
CA THR A 254 32.59 30.43 -20.32
C THR A 254 31.67 30.54 -19.08
N GLY A 255 31.44 29.38 -18.42
CA GLY A 255 31.35 29.27 -16.95
C GLY A 255 30.25 28.33 -16.40
N PRO A 256 30.45 27.60 -15.29
CA PRO A 256 30.05 26.19 -15.19
C PRO A 256 28.79 25.89 -14.35
N GLN A 257 28.06 24.84 -14.76
CA GLN A 257 26.94 24.25 -14.02
C GLN A 257 27.43 23.12 -13.09
N LEU A 258 27.25 23.32 -11.78
CA LEU A 258 27.43 22.31 -10.73
C LEU A 258 26.17 21.42 -10.65
N GLY A 259 26.27 20.21 -11.21
CA GLY A 259 25.38 19.09 -10.87
C GLY A 259 26.11 18.14 -9.92
N ARG A 260 25.66 18.06 -8.65
CA ARG A 260 26.19 17.12 -7.66
C ARG A 260 25.66 15.70 -7.90
N THR A 261 26.63 14.82 -7.98
CA THR A 261 26.69 13.36 -8.08
C THR A 261 25.94 12.60 -6.99
N PHE A 262 25.21 11.55 -7.40
CA PHE A 262 24.99 10.36 -6.56
C PHE A 262 26.04 9.32 -6.94
N GLN A 263 26.87 8.94 -5.96
CA GLN A 263 27.91 7.92 -6.09
C GLN A 263 27.28 6.53 -6.20
N SER A 264 27.34 5.95 -7.39
CA SER A 264 27.22 4.50 -7.57
C SER A 264 28.63 3.92 -7.45
N HIS A 265 28.81 3.00 -6.49
CA HIS A 265 30.06 2.27 -6.33
C HIS A 265 30.42 1.56 -7.63
N ASN A 266 31.51 2.04 -8.22
CA ASN A 266 32.13 1.54 -9.43
C ASN A 266 32.99 0.33 -9.06
N HIS A 267 32.42 -0.88 -9.10
CA HIS A 267 33.25 -2.07 -9.26
C HIS A 267 33.50 -2.28 -10.74
N ASN A 268 34.68 -1.79 -11.13
CA ASN A 268 35.36 -2.09 -12.37
C ASN A 268 35.60 -3.62 -12.41
N PHE A 269 34.72 -4.34 -13.08
CA PHE A 269 34.98 -5.70 -13.53
C PHE A 269 35.00 -5.64 -15.05
N ASP A 270 36.17 -5.95 -15.61
CA ASP A 270 36.40 -6.07 -17.04
C ASP A 270 35.23 -6.80 -17.69
N LYS A 271 34.54 -6.12 -18.60
CA LYS A 271 33.40 -6.69 -19.31
C LYS A 271 33.94 -7.83 -20.19
N ARG A 272 33.87 -9.07 -19.69
CA ARG A 272 34.11 -10.26 -20.49
C ARG A 272 33.24 -10.15 -21.74
N SER A 273 33.86 -10.30 -22.91
CA SER A 273 33.15 -10.26 -24.18
C SER A 273 32.06 -11.34 -24.17
N LEU A 274 30.88 -11.04 -24.73
CA LEU A 274 29.74 -11.98 -24.69
C LEU A 274 30.10 -13.37 -25.25
N SER A 275 31.12 -13.47 -26.11
CA SER A 275 31.69 -14.70 -26.64
C SER A 275 32.28 -15.65 -25.58
N GLU A 276 32.69 -15.15 -24.42
CA GLU A 276 33.22 -15.98 -23.32
C GLU A 276 32.11 -16.41 -22.33
N VAL A 277 30.95 -15.75 -22.38
CA VAL A 277 29.84 -15.99 -21.45
C VAL A 277 29.00 -17.16 -21.93
N THR A 278 29.06 -18.28 -21.19
CA THR A 278 28.21 -19.45 -21.41
C THR A 278 26.86 -19.31 -20.71
N CYS A 279 25.78 -19.55 -21.43
CA CYS A 279 24.43 -19.51 -20.90
C CYS A 279 24.14 -20.72 -20.01
N PHE A 280 23.86 -20.49 -18.72
CA PHE A 280 23.53 -21.55 -17.76
C PHE A 280 22.24 -22.35 -18.08
N LYS A 281 21.41 -21.88 -19.03
CA LYS A 281 20.18 -22.58 -19.43
C LYS A 281 20.37 -23.50 -20.63
N CYS A 282 21.23 -23.12 -21.58
CA CYS A 282 21.39 -23.86 -22.83
C CYS A 282 22.83 -24.25 -23.18
N GLY A 283 23.80 -23.94 -22.31
CA GLY A 283 25.21 -24.31 -22.50
C GLY A 283 25.92 -23.60 -23.65
N GLU A 284 25.23 -22.76 -24.42
CA GLU A 284 25.81 -22.03 -25.56
C GLU A 284 26.43 -20.72 -25.10
N LYS A 285 27.55 -20.35 -25.74
CA LYS A 285 28.25 -19.08 -25.49
C LYS A 285 27.60 -17.93 -26.28
N GLY A 286 27.82 -16.68 -25.87
CA GLY A 286 27.34 -15.50 -26.60
C GLY A 286 26.16 -14.77 -25.97
N HIS A 287 25.56 -15.30 -24.88
CA HIS A 287 24.43 -14.65 -24.22
C HIS A 287 24.26 -15.06 -22.76
N TYR A 288 23.63 -14.19 -21.97
CA TYR A 288 23.26 -14.48 -20.57
C TYR A 288 21.92 -15.22 -20.50
N ALA A 289 21.72 -16.00 -19.44
CA ALA A 289 20.51 -16.81 -19.21
C ALA A 289 19.17 -16.03 -19.24
N ASN A 290 19.22 -14.72 -19.00
CA ASN A 290 18.04 -13.83 -19.06
C ASN A 290 17.63 -13.45 -20.49
N ARG A 291 18.49 -13.70 -21.49
CA ARG A 291 18.26 -13.44 -22.91
C ARG A 291 18.31 -14.73 -23.74
N CYS A 292 18.14 -15.89 -23.11
CA CYS A 292 18.15 -17.18 -23.78
C CYS A 292 16.86 -17.38 -24.58
N GLY A 293 16.98 -17.55 -25.90
CA GLY A 293 15.86 -17.76 -26.82
C GLY A 293 15.19 -19.13 -26.70
N LYS A 294 15.80 -20.10 -26.00
CA LYS A 294 15.29 -21.47 -25.86
C LYS A 294 14.21 -21.65 -24.78
N GLY A 295 13.70 -20.56 -24.22
CA GLY A 295 12.63 -20.58 -23.22
C GLY A 295 13.04 -21.17 -21.86
N SER A 296 12.08 -21.33 -20.95
CA SER A 296 12.30 -21.78 -19.58
C SER A 296 12.39 -23.29 -19.40
N LEU A 297 12.61 -24.07 -20.47
CA LEU A 297 12.73 -25.55 -20.40
C LEU A 297 14.02 -26.06 -21.08
N ALA A 298 14.92 -25.17 -21.48
CA ALA A 298 16.14 -25.50 -22.24
C ALA A 298 17.16 -26.37 -21.47
N PHE A 299 17.02 -26.51 -20.16
CA PHE A 299 17.91 -27.32 -19.31
C PHE A 299 17.81 -28.83 -19.60
N LEU A 300 16.69 -29.28 -20.17
CA LEU A 300 16.45 -30.69 -20.49
C LEU A 300 17.28 -31.22 -21.68
N SER A 301 17.90 -30.34 -22.46
CA SER A 301 18.67 -30.75 -23.66
C SER A 301 20.12 -31.14 -23.39
N HIS A 302 20.61 -31.04 -22.14
CA HIS A 302 22.02 -31.30 -21.79
C HIS A 302 22.31 -32.76 -21.43
N SER A 303 21.29 -33.59 -21.24
CA SER A 303 21.47 -34.96 -20.72
C SER A 303 21.59 -36.04 -21.79
N ARG A 304 21.76 -35.69 -23.07
CA ARG A 304 21.79 -36.65 -24.18
C ARG A 304 23.14 -36.85 -24.90
N ASN A 305 24.18 -36.09 -24.53
CA ASN A 305 25.47 -36.12 -25.25
C ASN A 305 26.66 -36.60 -24.39
N ASN A 306 26.44 -37.38 -23.33
CA ASN A 306 27.56 -37.93 -22.55
C ASN A 306 27.43 -39.43 -22.28
N GLU A 307 27.09 -40.20 -23.32
CA GLU A 307 27.40 -41.63 -23.41
C GLU A 307 28.17 -41.87 -24.71
N GLY A 308 29.49 -41.99 -24.60
CA GLY A 308 30.37 -42.18 -25.75
C GLY A 308 31.81 -41.74 -25.54
N ASN A 309 32.46 -42.17 -24.44
CA ASN A 309 33.85 -42.62 -24.42
C ASN A 309 34.12 -43.37 -23.11
#